data_AF-A0A2D6FE15-F1
#
_entry.id   AF-A0A2D6FE15-F1
#
_cell.length_a   1.000
_cell.length_b   1.000
_cell.length_c   1.000
_cell.angle_alpha   90.00
_cell.angle_beta   90.00
_cell.angle_gamma   90.00
#
_symmetry.space_group_name_H-M   'P 1'
#
loop_
_entity.id
_entity.type
_entity.pdbx_description
1 polymer ?
#
loop_
_entity_poly.entity_id
_entity_poly.type
_entity_poly.pdbx_seq_one_letter_code
_entity_poly.pdbx_strand_id
1 'polypeptide(L)' 'MRNTETQPAGFSEVNGSSPNQTGEHEQTWDAVETYFECITTCSLDDGECITRCVEQLKDSDDS' A
#
# COMPACT_ATOMS: atom_id res chain seq x y z
N MET A 1 -27.19 -1.94 -41.98
CA MET A 1 -26.98 -2.72 -40.74
C MET A 1 -27.26 -1.81 -39.56
N ARG A 2 -28.29 -2.09 -38.76
CA ARG A 2 -28.64 -1.33 -37.54
C ARG A 2 -28.05 -2.09 -36.36
N ASN A 3 -27.07 -1.50 -35.67
CA ASN A 3 -26.50 -2.03 -34.44
C ASN A 3 -27.45 -1.77 -33.27
N THR A 4 -28.13 -2.82 -32.82
CA THR A 4 -28.91 -2.86 -31.59
C THR A 4 -28.06 -3.55 -30.53
N GLU A 5 -27.24 -2.79 -29.80
CA GLU A 5 -26.56 -3.30 -28.61
C GLU A 5 -27.25 -2.75 -27.37
N THR A 6 -28.17 -3.59 -26.90
CA THR A 6 -28.86 -3.56 -25.62
C THR A 6 -27.89 -3.35 -24.47
N GLN A 7 -28.16 -2.34 -23.65
CA GLN A 7 -27.54 -2.10 -22.34
C GLN A 7 -27.61 -3.34 -21.45
N PRO A 8 -26.52 -3.79 -20.80
CA PRO A 8 -26.65 -4.57 -19.58
C PRO A 8 -26.94 -3.62 -18.41
N ALA A 9 -28.13 -3.74 -17.85
CA ALA A 9 -28.44 -3.26 -16.51
C ALA A 9 -27.54 -4.00 -15.50
N GLY A 10 -26.87 -3.24 -14.64
CA GLY A 10 -26.08 -3.77 -13.52
C GLY A 10 -24.58 -3.58 -13.66
N PHE A 11 -24.10 -2.34 -13.63
CA PHE A 11 -22.80 -2.09 -13.00
C PHE A 11 -23.11 -1.56 -11.60
N SER A 12 -22.70 -2.32 -10.60
CA SER A 12 -22.90 -2.00 -9.20
C SER A 12 -22.36 -0.60 -8.91
N GLU A 13 -23.22 0.25 -8.34
CA GLU A 13 -22.79 1.33 -7.47
C GLU A 13 -21.82 0.74 -6.43
N VAL A 14 -20.52 0.89 -6.66
CA VAL A 14 -19.55 0.83 -5.56
C VAL A 14 -19.65 2.14 -4.81
N ASN A 15 -20.80 2.35 -4.16
CA ASN A 15 -20.97 3.36 -3.15
C ASN A 15 -20.31 2.84 -1.86
N GLY A 16 -18.99 2.70 -1.93
CA GLY A 16 -18.10 2.35 -0.83
C GLY A 16 -17.52 3.61 -0.20
N SER A 17 -18.36 4.60 0.11
CA SER A 17 -17.96 5.67 1.03
C SER A 17 -18.00 5.11 2.45
N SER A 18 -17.02 4.26 2.77
CA SER A 18 -16.70 3.88 4.14
C SER A 18 -15.45 4.65 4.55
N PRO A 19 -15.55 5.81 5.23
CA PRO A 19 -14.39 6.49 5.79
C PRO A 19 -13.99 5.77 7.08
N ASN A 20 -13.60 4.51 6.99
CA ASN A 20 -13.12 3.77 8.17
C ASN A 20 -12.31 2.51 7.89
N GLN A 21 -11.60 2.43 6.76
CA GLN A 21 -10.58 1.37 6.53
C GLN A 21 -9.34 1.89 5.78
N THR A 22 -9.09 3.19 5.83
CA THR A 22 -7.89 3.80 5.24
C THR A 22 -6.73 3.91 6.23
N GLY A 23 -7.02 4.04 7.53
CA GLY A 23 -5.99 4.27 8.54
C GLY A 23 -4.97 3.13 8.72
N GLU A 24 -5.41 1.86 8.70
CA GLU A 24 -4.50 0.72 8.91
C GLU A 24 -3.67 0.37 7.66
N HIS A 25 -4.28 0.54 6.48
CA HIS A 25 -3.59 0.28 5.21
C HIS A 25 -2.50 1.34 4.98
N GLU A 26 -2.78 2.61 5.25
CA GLU A 26 -1.79 3.70 5.16
C GLU A 26 -0.55 3.44 6.02
N GLN A 27 -0.69 2.92 7.24
CA GLN A 27 0.46 2.57 8.10
C GLN A 27 1.32 1.46 7.48
N THR A 28 0.70 0.40 6.93
CA THR A 28 1.45 -0.67 6.29
C THR A 28 2.16 -0.25 5.00
N TRP A 29 1.64 0.74 4.26
CA TRP A 29 2.30 1.23 3.05
C TRP A 29 3.43 2.22 3.35
N ASP A 30 3.26 3.08 4.35
CA ASP A 30 4.31 4.02 4.80
C ASP A 30 5.55 3.28 5.31
N ALA A 31 5.32 2.19 6.06
CA ALA A 31 6.39 1.31 6.51
C ALA A 31 7.16 0.68 5.34
N VAL A 32 6.45 0.24 4.30
CA VAL A 32 7.07 -0.36 3.11
C VAL A 32 7.81 0.69 2.28
N GLU A 33 7.27 1.89 2.10
CA GLU A 33 7.96 2.98 1.41
C GLU A 33 9.26 3.38 2.13
N THR A 34 9.21 3.57 3.44
CA THR A 34 10.38 3.89 4.26
C THR A 34 11.43 2.78 4.20
N TYR A 35 11.01 1.50 4.19
CA TYR A 35 11.91 0.36 3.99
C TYR A 35 12.62 0.43 2.64
N PHE A 36 11.88 0.68 1.56
CA PHE A 36 12.46 0.77 0.22
C PHE A 36 13.40 1.98 0.09
N GLU A 37 13.07 3.12 0.67
CA GLU A 37 13.95 4.30 0.69
C GLU A 37 15.27 3.99 1.43
N CYS A 38 15.18 3.37 2.62
CA CYS A 38 16.34 2.99 3.42
C CYS A 38 17.22 1.93 2.73
N ILE A 39 16.60 0.94 2.07
CA ILE A 39 17.34 -0.04 1.28
C ILE A 39 18.00 0.61 0.06
N THR A 40 17.35 1.55 -0.63
CA THR A 40 17.96 2.19 -1.81
C THR A 40 19.15 3.09 -1.47
N THR A 41 19.21 3.58 -0.24
CA THR A 41 20.38 4.30 0.30
C THR A 41 21.45 3.36 0.83
N CYS A 42 21.11 2.10 1.11
CA CYS A 42 22.04 1.05 1.46
C CYS A 42 22.32 0.09 0.29
N SER A 43 23.36 -0.73 0.41
CA SER A 43 23.52 -1.84 -0.52
C SER A 43 22.62 -2.98 -0.05
N LEU A 44 21.86 -3.59 -0.96
CA LEU A 44 21.04 -4.79 -0.67
C LEU A 44 21.89 -5.98 -0.15
N ASP A 45 23.21 -5.91 -0.34
CA ASP A 45 24.20 -6.87 0.13
C ASP A 45 24.62 -6.62 1.59
N ASP A 46 24.41 -5.39 2.09
CA ASP A 46 24.79 -4.96 3.43
C ASP A 46 23.66 -5.28 4.43
N GLY A 47 23.60 -6.57 4.81
CA GLY A 47 22.56 -7.09 5.70
C GLY A 47 22.49 -6.40 7.07
N GLU A 48 23.59 -5.80 7.55
CA GLU A 48 23.59 -5.00 8.76
C GLU A 48 22.79 -3.69 8.59
N CYS A 49 22.92 -3.02 7.44
CA CYS A 49 22.09 -1.85 7.15
C CYS A 49 20.62 -2.23 7.00
N ILE A 50 20.30 -3.31 6.28
CA ILE A 50 18.90 -3.77 6.13
C ILE A 50 18.27 -4.08 7.50
N THR A 51 19.01 -4.73 8.39
CA THR A 51 18.53 -5.03 9.75
C THR A 51 18.20 -3.75 10.50
N ARG A 52 19.05 -2.73 10.43
CA ARG A 52 18.78 -1.40 11.02
C ARG A 52 17.57 -0.71 10.41
N CYS A 53 17.35 -0.83 9.10
CA CYS A 53 16.15 -0.28 8.45
C CYS A 53 14.88 -0.92 9.02
N VAL A 54 14.85 -2.26 9.13
CA VAL A 54 13.69 -3.00 9.65
C VAL A 54 13.46 -2.74 11.14
N GLU A 55 14.53 -2.62 11.94
CA GLU A 55 14.40 -2.27 13.36
C GLU A 55 13.77 -0.90 13.57
N GLN A 56 14.12 0.09 12.76
CA GLN A 56 13.53 1.44 12.82
C GLN A 56 12.02 1.43 12.49
N LEU A 57 11.62 0.61 11.51
CA LEU A 57 10.22 0.45 11.12
C LEU A 57 9.37 -0.20 12.20
N LYS A 58 9.95 -1.17 12.91
CA LYS A 58 9.29 -1.88 14.01
C LYS A 58 9.07 -0.97 15.23
N ASP A 59 10.00 -0.06 15.53
CA ASP A 59 9.88 0.90 16.62
C ASP A 59 8.81 1.97 16.32
N SER A 60 8.62 2.32 15.04
CA SER A 60 7.59 3.27 14.60
C SER A 60 6.15 2.72 14.63
N ASP A 61 5.96 1.40 14.58
CA ASP A 61 4.64 0.74 14.59
C ASP A 61 4.11 0.48 16.02
N ASP A 62 4.98 0.49 17.04
CA ASP A 62 4.65 0.19 18.45
C ASP A 62 4.29 1.45 19.28
N SER A 63 4.22 2.65 18.67
CA SER A 63 4.00 3.92 19.38
C SER A 63 2.64 4.59 19.18
#